data_AF-A0A8J6JGN1-F1
#
_entry.id   AF-A0A8J6JGN1-F1
#
_cell.length_a   1.000
_cell.length_b   1.000
_cell.length_c   1.000
_cell.angle_alpha   90.00
_cell.angle_beta   90.00
_cell.angle_gamma   90.00
#
_symmetry.space_group_name_H-M   'P 1'
#
loop_
_entity.id
_entity.type
_entity.pdbx_description
1 polymer ?
#
loop_
_entity_poly.entity_id
_entity_poly.type
_entity_poly.pdbx_seq_one_letter_code
_entity_poly.pdbx_strand_id
1 'polypeptide(L)'
;MIAAGCSRGCGPTSCGSATTPACPSCARCGARARGSRDARGAGRVRAALYWAPEATDPLHALGSAWLGRDAETAALVPQPGLPGIAELTAAPRGYGLHATLKPPFRLTQPYVALRGAVAGFAGRTRPFALPPLAVMDLKGFLALRETAPCPPLHALAEAAVQSLDAFRAPADEAELARRRRAGLSPAQAAMLARWGYPYVMAEWQFHVTLTRRLAPAEHAAVLPTLLAHFGTVPGTPRLVTELCLFTQMAPGAPFLIAERFPLRGT
;
A
#
# COMPACT_ATOMS: atom_id res chain seq x y z
N MET A 1 13.87 71.70 25.81
CA MET A 1 14.97 71.61 26.79
C MET A 1 15.93 70.53 26.31
N ILE A 2 17.17 70.93 25.97
CA ILE A 2 18.46 70.23 26.18
C ILE A 2 18.62 68.89 25.42
N ALA A 3 19.34 68.80 24.28
CA ALA A 3 20.82 68.68 24.10
C ALA A 3 21.42 67.48 24.88
N ALA A 4 22.40 66.66 24.48
CA ALA A 4 23.53 66.66 23.54
C ALA A 4 23.91 65.15 23.34
N GLY A 5 24.84 64.68 22.50
CA GLY A 5 26.00 65.30 21.91
C GLY A 5 26.73 64.33 20.95
N CYS A 6 27.85 64.83 20.44
CA CYS A 6 28.52 64.52 19.18
C CYS A 6 29.94 64.00 19.44
N SER A 7 30.48 63.10 18.61
CA SER A 7 31.94 62.93 18.38
C SER A 7 32.15 62.03 17.15
N ARG A 8 32.30 62.56 15.93
CA ARG A 8 33.53 63.03 15.24
C ARG A 8 34.59 61.95 14.98
N GLY A 9 34.91 61.77 13.69
CA GLY A 9 36.07 61.06 13.18
C GLY A 9 36.07 60.97 11.65
N CYS A 10 36.27 62.08 10.94
CA CYS A 10 36.54 62.12 9.50
C CYS A 10 38.05 62.08 9.22
N GLY A 11 38.50 61.23 8.30
CA GLY A 11 39.78 61.33 7.58
C GLY A 11 39.53 61.66 6.10
N PRO A 12 40.45 62.34 5.40
CA PRO A 12 40.13 63.08 4.18
C PRO A 12 40.49 62.37 2.86
N THR A 13 39.78 62.80 1.80
CA THR A 13 40.17 62.82 0.35
C THR A 13 40.42 61.47 -0.34
N SER A 14 39.75 61.11 -1.43
CA SER A 14 39.70 61.86 -2.69
C SER A 14 38.48 61.56 -3.59
N CYS A 15 38.08 62.63 -4.30
CA CYS A 15 37.17 62.79 -5.44
C CYS A 15 36.87 61.60 -6.38
N GLY A 16 35.60 61.54 -6.80
CA GLY A 16 35.16 60.80 -7.99
C GLY A 16 33.63 60.74 -8.19
N SER A 17 33.01 61.89 -8.50
CA SER A 17 31.79 62.08 -9.31
C SER A 17 30.54 61.19 -9.16
N ALA A 18 29.46 61.80 -8.63
CA ALA A 18 28.11 61.96 -9.20
C ALA A 18 27.34 60.72 -9.74
N THR A 19 26.06 60.43 -9.46
CA THR A 19 24.88 61.27 -9.20
C THR A 19 23.74 60.38 -8.65
N THR A 20 22.88 60.92 -7.78
CA THR A 20 21.74 60.33 -7.03
C THR A 20 20.47 60.07 -7.92
N PRO A 21 19.25 59.77 -7.39
CA PRO A 21 18.72 58.63 -6.61
C PRO A 21 17.48 57.96 -7.30
N ALA A 22 16.99 56.79 -6.81
CA ALA A 22 15.55 56.45 -6.88
C ALA A 22 15.16 55.24 -6.00
N CYS A 23 14.30 55.49 -5.01
CA CYS A 23 13.29 54.56 -4.48
C CYS A 23 11.94 55.14 -4.99
N PRO A 24 10.92 54.37 -5.47
CA PRO A 24 10.09 53.54 -4.60
C PRO A 24 9.39 52.30 -5.24
N SER A 25 8.84 51.45 -4.36
CA SER A 25 7.71 50.51 -4.48
C SER A 25 7.09 50.18 -5.86
N CYS A 26 7.11 48.88 -6.23
CA CYS A 26 5.95 48.06 -6.65
C CYS A 26 6.43 46.79 -7.39
N ALA A 27 6.37 45.62 -6.74
CA ALA A 27 6.24 44.35 -7.46
C ALA A 27 5.64 43.29 -6.54
N ARG A 28 4.37 42.99 -6.77
CA ARG A 28 3.68 41.78 -6.30
C ARG A 28 4.30 40.55 -6.96
N CYS A 29 3.97 39.41 -6.37
CA CYS A 29 3.93 38.07 -6.96
C CYS A 29 5.25 37.28 -6.92
N GLY A 30 5.30 36.34 -5.97
CA GLY A 30 6.32 35.29 -5.89
C GLY A 30 5.77 33.99 -5.29
N ALA A 31 4.49 33.67 -5.50
CA ALA A 31 3.99 32.33 -5.26
C ALA A 31 4.53 31.42 -6.37
N ARG A 32 5.60 30.68 -6.10
CA ARG A 32 6.10 29.66 -7.03
C ARG A 32 5.03 28.59 -7.21
N ALA A 33 4.51 28.54 -8.44
CA ALA A 33 3.57 27.55 -8.91
C ALA A 33 4.13 26.13 -8.71
N ARG A 34 3.30 25.26 -8.12
CA ARG A 34 3.46 23.81 -8.17
C ARG A 34 3.27 23.38 -9.63
N GLY A 35 4.39 23.21 -10.34
CA GLY A 35 4.42 22.70 -11.70
C GLY A 35 3.96 21.25 -11.76
N SER A 36 3.01 21.01 -12.65
CA SER A 36 2.38 19.75 -13.04
C SER A 36 3.32 18.54 -13.13
N ARG A 37 3.05 17.51 -12.30
CA ARG A 37 3.57 16.13 -12.46
C ARG A 37 2.61 15.21 -13.22
N ASP A 38 1.59 15.76 -13.86
CA ASP A 38 0.58 14.99 -14.59
C ASP A 38 0.97 14.87 -16.06
N ALA A 39 1.50 13.69 -16.45
CA ALA A 39 1.31 13.05 -17.77
C ALA A 39 2.31 11.93 -18.05
N ARG A 40 3.54 11.97 -17.50
CA ARG A 40 4.60 10.99 -17.81
C ARG A 40 4.69 9.78 -16.87
N GLY A 41 3.82 9.70 -15.85
CA GLY A 41 3.83 8.65 -14.82
C GLY A 41 2.66 7.66 -14.85
N ALA A 42 1.63 7.91 -15.66
CA ALA A 42 0.36 7.18 -15.58
C ALA A 42 0.47 5.66 -15.85
N GLY A 43 1.45 5.23 -16.66
CA GLY A 43 1.69 3.81 -16.95
C GLY A 43 2.59 3.06 -15.94
N ARG A 44 3.16 3.75 -14.94
CA ARG A 44 4.14 3.16 -14.00
C ARG A 44 3.55 2.84 -12.63
N VAL A 45 2.48 3.54 -12.24
CA VAL A 45 1.83 3.34 -10.95
C VAL A 45 0.88 2.15 -11.03
N ARG A 46 1.07 1.18 -10.14
CA ARG A 46 0.09 0.11 -9.92
C ARG A 46 -0.73 0.43 -8.67
N ALA A 47 -2.02 0.20 -8.74
CA ALA A 47 -2.90 0.28 -7.58
C ALA A 47 -3.39 -1.12 -7.21
N ALA A 48 -3.71 -1.33 -5.94
CA ALA A 48 -4.35 -2.53 -5.44
C ALA A 48 -5.30 -2.18 -4.30
N LEU A 49 -6.37 -2.96 -4.13
CA LEU A 49 -7.30 -2.78 -3.02
C LEU A 49 -7.16 -3.96 -2.08
N TYR A 50 -6.78 -3.70 -0.84
CA TYR A 50 -6.46 -4.71 0.14
C TYR A 50 -7.24 -4.52 1.43
N TRP A 51 -7.37 -5.60 2.18
CA TRP A 51 -7.55 -5.53 3.62
C TRP A 51 -6.18 -5.50 4.29
N ALA A 52 -6.00 -4.64 5.29
CA ALA A 52 -4.85 -4.64 6.18
C ALA A 52 -5.36 -4.28 7.58
N PRO A 53 -4.75 -4.81 8.67
CA PRO A 53 -5.14 -4.45 10.02
C PRO A 53 -4.99 -2.93 10.25
N GLU A 54 -5.81 -2.39 11.15
CA GLU A 54 -5.66 -1.00 11.63
C GLU A 54 -4.27 -0.81 12.26
N ALA A 55 -3.69 0.39 12.18
CA ALA A 55 -2.35 0.63 12.72
C ALA A 55 -2.25 0.40 14.24
N THR A 56 -3.38 0.51 14.94
CA THR A 56 -3.52 0.25 16.38
C THR A 56 -3.74 -1.22 16.72
N ASP A 57 -4.07 -2.07 15.74
CA ASP A 57 -4.22 -3.51 15.94
C ASP A 57 -2.84 -4.15 16.17
N PRO A 58 -2.64 -4.95 17.23
CA PRO A 58 -1.37 -5.64 17.48
C PRO A 58 -0.89 -6.50 16.30
N LEU A 59 -1.81 -6.97 15.45
CA LEU A 59 -1.47 -7.73 14.25
C LEU A 59 -0.66 -6.90 13.24
N HIS A 60 -0.92 -5.59 13.14
CA HIS A 60 -0.16 -4.68 12.28
C HIS A 60 1.31 -4.64 12.67
N ALA A 61 1.58 -4.45 13.96
CA ALA A 61 2.94 -4.38 14.49
C ALA A 61 3.67 -5.73 14.32
N LEU A 62 3.03 -6.84 14.72
CA LEU A 62 3.61 -8.18 14.62
C LEU A 62 3.89 -8.57 13.18
N GLY A 63 2.93 -8.33 12.27
CA GLY A 63 3.10 -8.67 10.87
C GLY A 63 4.12 -7.78 10.15
N SER A 64 4.18 -6.48 10.48
CA SER A 64 5.21 -5.57 9.95
C SER A 64 6.60 -5.97 10.42
N ALA A 65 6.76 -6.36 11.70
CA ALA A 65 8.01 -6.91 12.22
C ALA A 65 8.37 -8.24 11.55
N TRP A 66 7.42 -9.15 11.38
CA TRP A 66 7.65 -10.42 10.68
C TRP A 66 8.15 -10.18 9.25
N LEU A 67 7.51 -9.28 8.50
CA LEU A 67 7.87 -8.97 7.12
C LEU A 67 9.09 -8.05 6.99
N GLY A 68 9.52 -7.39 8.06
CA GLY A 68 10.65 -6.47 8.11
C GLY A 68 10.37 -5.07 7.56
N ARG A 69 9.10 -4.71 7.33
CA ARG A 69 8.70 -3.38 6.87
C ARG A 69 7.24 -3.10 7.23
N ASP A 70 6.97 -1.87 7.64
CA ASP A 70 5.62 -1.31 7.73
C ASP A 70 5.20 -0.69 6.38
N ALA A 71 4.05 -1.10 5.85
CA ALA A 71 3.51 -0.59 4.59
C ALA A 71 2.78 0.76 4.72
N GLU A 72 2.41 1.16 5.94
CA GLU A 72 1.82 2.47 6.22
C GLU A 72 2.88 3.56 6.20
N THR A 73 3.98 3.33 6.93
CA THR A 73 5.03 4.34 7.14
C THR A 73 6.24 4.19 6.22
N ALA A 74 6.32 3.09 5.47
CA ALA A 74 7.49 2.64 4.71
C ALA A 74 8.73 2.32 5.58
N ALA A 75 8.62 2.38 6.90
CA ALA A 75 9.74 2.14 7.80
C ALA A 75 10.20 0.68 7.77
N LEU A 76 11.52 0.47 7.82
CA LEU A 76 12.08 -0.85 8.10
C LEU A 76 11.82 -1.20 9.56
N VAL A 77 11.38 -2.43 9.80
CA VAL A 77 11.10 -2.94 11.15
C VAL A 77 12.05 -4.09 11.43
N PRO A 78 12.71 -4.15 12.60
CA PRO A 78 13.53 -5.29 12.97
C PRO A 78 12.72 -6.60 12.92
N GLN A 79 13.26 -7.59 12.21
CA GLN A 79 12.68 -8.92 12.14
C GLN A 79 13.09 -9.76 13.36
N PRO A 80 12.28 -10.77 13.77
CA PRO A 80 12.69 -11.71 14.80
C PRO A 80 13.93 -12.50 14.37
N GLY A 81 14.68 -13.02 15.35
CA GLY A 81 15.94 -13.76 15.17
C GLY A 81 15.79 -15.16 14.60
N LEU A 82 15.11 -15.30 13.46
CA LEU A 82 14.96 -16.54 12.70
C LEU A 82 15.98 -16.54 11.54
N PRO A 83 16.90 -17.54 11.46
CA PRO A 83 17.82 -17.65 10.34
C PRO A 83 17.10 -17.70 8.98
N GLY A 84 17.55 -16.87 8.04
CA GLY A 84 16.97 -16.83 6.68
C GLY A 84 15.61 -16.13 6.56
N ILE A 85 15.16 -15.41 7.60
CA ILE A 85 13.85 -14.74 7.58
C ILE A 85 13.74 -13.68 6.48
N ALA A 86 14.85 -13.05 6.09
CA ALA A 86 14.87 -12.04 5.04
C ALA A 86 14.48 -12.65 3.68
N GLU A 87 15.09 -13.78 3.32
CA GLU A 87 14.81 -14.53 2.10
C GLU A 87 13.41 -15.16 2.14
N LEU A 88 13.02 -15.67 3.30
CA LEU A 88 11.73 -16.29 3.53
C LEU A 88 10.56 -15.31 3.33
N THR A 89 10.76 -14.05 3.72
CA THR A 89 9.75 -12.98 3.63
C THR A 89 9.92 -12.06 2.43
N ALA A 90 10.94 -12.25 1.58
CA ALA A 90 11.29 -11.32 0.51
C ALA A 90 10.12 -10.99 -0.44
N ALA A 91 9.38 -12.02 -0.88
CA ALA A 91 8.23 -11.84 -1.77
C ALA A 91 7.04 -11.10 -1.10
N PRO A 92 6.49 -11.56 0.04
CA PRO A 92 5.39 -10.85 0.70
C PRO A 92 5.80 -9.48 1.25
N ARG A 93 7.07 -9.31 1.67
CA ARG A 93 7.60 -8.02 2.13
C ARG A 93 7.27 -6.93 1.14
N GLY A 94 7.54 -7.10 -0.16
CA GLY A 94 7.30 -6.07 -1.17
C GLY A 94 5.87 -5.52 -1.20
N TYR A 95 4.87 -6.29 -0.76
CA TYR A 95 3.48 -5.85 -0.69
C TYR A 95 3.07 -5.30 0.68
N GLY A 96 3.76 -5.70 1.74
CA GLY A 96 3.38 -5.38 3.12
C GLY A 96 2.37 -6.36 3.69
N LEU A 97 2.02 -6.18 4.96
CA LEU A 97 1.02 -7.01 5.63
C LEU A 97 -0.38 -6.69 5.09
N HIS A 98 -0.93 -7.61 4.29
CA HIS A 98 -2.21 -7.37 3.62
C HIS A 98 -2.87 -8.70 3.20
N ALA A 99 -4.18 -8.66 3.00
CA ALA A 99 -4.93 -9.64 2.22
C ALA A 99 -5.50 -8.98 0.96
N THR A 100 -5.38 -9.66 -0.18
CA THR A 100 -5.81 -9.10 -1.47
C THR A 100 -7.34 -9.11 -1.60
N LEU A 101 -7.99 -7.96 -1.85
CA LEU A 101 -9.40 -7.88 -2.26
C LEU A 101 -9.53 -7.68 -3.78
N LYS A 102 -8.77 -6.73 -4.33
CA LYS A 102 -8.52 -6.58 -5.77
C LYS A 102 -7.01 -6.65 -6.03
N PRO A 103 -6.54 -7.58 -6.89
CA PRO A 103 -5.12 -7.76 -7.16
C PRO A 103 -4.54 -6.51 -7.86
N PRO A 104 -3.22 -6.29 -7.80
CA PRO A 104 -2.57 -5.15 -8.44
C PRO A 104 -2.90 -4.98 -9.91
N PHE A 105 -3.19 -3.75 -10.33
CA PHE A 105 -3.45 -3.37 -11.71
C PHE A 105 -2.78 -2.04 -12.07
N ARG A 106 -2.45 -1.87 -13.35
CA ARG A 106 -2.05 -0.57 -13.91
C ARG A 106 -3.31 0.23 -14.21
N LEU A 107 -3.24 1.55 -14.03
CA LEU A 107 -4.39 2.44 -14.21
C LEU A 107 -4.60 2.84 -15.67
N THR A 108 -5.84 2.80 -16.13
CA THR A 108 -6.28 3.41 -17.41
C THR A 108 -6.84 4.82 -17.23
N GLN A 109 -7.20 5.18 -16.00
CA GLN A 109 -7.81 6.45 -15.64
C GLN A 109 -6.96 7.13 -14.54
N PRO A 110 -7.12 8.46 -14.33
CA PRO A 110 -6.39 9.16 -13.28
C PRO A 110 -6.61 8.57 -11.88
N TYR A 111 -5.57 8.61 -11.04
CA TYR A 111 -5.64 8.10 -9.66
C TYR A 111 -6.78 8.73 -8.84
N VAL A 112 -7.06 10.02 -9.05
CA VAL A 112 -8.17 10.72 -8.37
C VAL A 112 -9.54 10.11 -8.67
N ALA A 113 -9.76 9.61 -9.89
CA ALA A 113 -11.01 8.95 -10.28
C ALA A 113 -11.15 7.58 -9.58
N LEU A 114 -10.05 6.81 -9.50
CA LEU A 114 -10.02 5.57 -8.72
C LEU A 114 -10.32 5.84 -7.25
N ARG A 115 -9.66 6.84 -6.66
CA ARG A 115 -9.91 7.27 -5.26
C ARG A 115 -11.39 7.53 -5.00
N GLY A 116 -12.04 8.29 -5.89
CA GLY A 116 -13.48 8.57 -5.80
C GLY A 116 -14.33 7.32 -5.90
N ALA A 117 -14.01 6.40 -6.82
CA ALA A 117 -14.72 5.13 -6.95
C ALA A 117 -14.56 4.22 -5.72
N VAL A 118 -13.35 4.14 -5.15
CA VAL A 118 -13.09 3.39 -3.91
C VAL A 118 -13.84 4.01 -2.73
N ALA A 119 -13.83 5.35 -2.59
CA ALA A 119 -14.58 6.04 -1.55
C ALA A 119 -16.09 5.79 -1.66
N GLY A 120 -16.64 5.86 -2.88
CA GLY A 120 -18.04 5.56 -3.14
C GLY A 120 -18.39 4.09 -2.86
N PHE A 121 -17.51 3.16 -3.23
CA PHE A 121 -17.66 1.74 -2.92
C PHE A 121 -17.67 1.50 -1.40
N ALA A 122 -16.64 1.95 -0.68
CA ALA A 122 -16.56 1.86 0.78
C ALA A 122 -17.77 2.51 1.48
N GLY A 123 -18.24 3.65 0.96
CA GLY A 123 -19.40 4.37 1.49
C GLY A 123 -20.72 3.59 1.43
N ARG A 124 -20.85 2.61 0.54
CA ARG A 124 -22.04 1.74 0.41
C ARG A 124 -21.84 0.36 1.01
N THR A 125 -20.63 0.01 1.39
CA THR A 125 -20.30 -1.29 1.98
C THR A 125 -20.43 -1.19 3.49
N ARG A 126 -21.22 -2.08 4.09
CA ARG A 126 -21.43 -2.16 5.54
C ARG A 126 -20.22 -2.84 6.23
N PRO A 127 -19.75 -2.33 7.38
CA PRO A 127 -18.78 -3.05 8.21
C PRO A 127 -19.30 -4.43 8.66
N PHE A 128 -18.40 -5.41 8.81
CA PHE A 128 -18.78 -6.76 9.23
C PHE A 128 -17.70 -7.43 10.08
N ALA A 129 -18.07 -8.48 10.80
CA ALA A 129 -17.14 -9.25 11.61
C ALA A 129 -16.27 -10.17 10.74
N LEU A 130 -14.96 -10.10 10.95
CA LEU A 130 -13.99 -11.05 10.44
C LEU A 130 -13.85 -12.19 11.45
N PRO A 131 -14.00 -13.47 11.04
CA PRO A 131 -13.67 -14.59 11.90
C PRO A 131 -12.23 -14.49 12.42
N PRO A 132 -11.92 -15.14 13.56
CA PRO A 132 -10.54 -15.29 14.00
C PRO A 132 -9.63 -15.75 12.85
N LEU A 133 -8.39 -15.29 12.89
CA LEU A 133 -7.38 -15.73 11.94
C LEU A 133 -6.49 -16.79 12.57
N ALA A 134 -5.96 -17.69 11.74
CA ALA A 134 -4.96 -18.65 12.14
C ALA A 134 -3.85 -18.75 11.09
N VAL A 135 -2.64 -19.08 11.54
CA VAL A 135 -1.54 -19.44 10.64
C VAL A 135 -1.85 -20.81 10.04
N MET A 136 -1.87 -20.88 8.71
CA MET A 136 -2.17 -22.09 7.96
C MET A 136 -1.23 -22.23 6.76
N ASP A 137 -0.98 -23.46 6.32
CA ASP A 137 -0.38 -23.73 5.00
C ASP A 137 -1.42 -23.44 3.91
N LEU A 138 -1.00 -22.68 2.90
CA LEU A 138 -1.74 -22.47 1.68
C LEU A 138 -0.83 -22.82 0.49
N LYS A 139 -0.96 -24.04 -0.04
CA LYS A 139 -0.21 -24.49 -1.23
C LYS A 139 1.31 -24.36 -1.04
N GLY A 140 1.79 -24.68 0.17
CA GLY A 140 3.20 -24.75 0.53
C GLY A 140 3.80 -23.47 1.10
N PHE A 141 3.02 -22.41 1.33
CA PHE A 141 3.48 -21.22 2.07
C PHE A 141 2.60 -20.96 3.29
N LEU A 142 3.16 -20.34 4.33
CA LEU A 142 2.43 -20.00 5.53
C LEU A 142 1.73 -18.65 5.39
N ALA A 143 0.47 -18.58 5.79
CA ALA A 143 -0.35 -17.38 5.73
C ALA A 143 -1.36 -17.32 6.88
N LEU A 144 -1.82 -16.11 7.23
CA LEU A 144 -3.01 -15.96 8.09
C LEU A 144 -4.26 -16.14 7.25
N ARG A 145 -5.22 -16.93 7.71
CA ARG A 145 -6.50 -17.19 7.04
C ARG A 145 -7.66 -17.16 8.03
N GLU A 146 -8.87 -16.89 7.56
CA GLU A 146 -10.06 -17.07 8.40
C GLU A 146 -10.20 -18.52 8.88
N THR A 147 -10.58 -18.71 10.14
CA THR A 147 -10.83 -20.04 10.70
C THR A 147 -12.19 -20.62 10.32
N ALA A 148 -13.09 -19.81 9.74
CA ALA A 148 -14.41 -20.21 9.31
C ALA A 148 -14.84 -19.40 8.07
N PRO A 149 -15.69 -19.95 7.18
CA PRO A 149 -16.18 -19.21 6.03
C PRO A 149 -16.80 -17.85 6.41
N CYS A 150 -16.43 -16.80 5.69
CA CYS A 150 -16.96 -15.45 5.88
C CYS A 150 -17.63 -14.96 4.58
N PRO A 151 -18.95 -15.19 4.39
CA PRO A 151 -19.65 -14.75 3.18
C PRO A 151 -19.55 -13.24 2.90
N PRO A 152 -19.67 -12.33 3.89
CA PRO A 152 -19.51 -10.89 3.65
C PRO A 152 -18.13 -10.51 3.09
N LEU A 153 -17.07 -11.20 3.52
CA LEU A 153 -15.71 -10.99 3.04
C LEU A 153 -15.51 -11.45 1.59
N HIS A 154 -16.09 -12.60 1.23
CA HIS A 154 -16.06 -13.11 -0.15
C HIS A 154 -16.84 -12.17 -1.07
N ALA A 155 -18.04 -11.74 -0.65
CA ALA A 155 -18.85 -10.77 -1.38
C ALA A 155 -18.11 -9.42 -1.54
N LEU A 156 -17.38 -8.97 -0.52
CA LEU A 156 -16.56 -7.77 -0.59
C LEU A 156 -15.47 -7.88 -1.66
N ALA A 157 -14.72 -8.98 -1.67
CA ALA A 157 -13.64 -9.21 -2.64
C ALA A 157 -14.17 -9.30 -4.08
N GLU A 158 -15.28 -10.01 -4.29
CA GLU A 158 -15.97 -10.07 -5.58
C GLU A 158 -16.42 -8.69 -6.06
N ALA A 159 -17.15 -7.95 -5.20
CA ALA A 159 -17.65 -6.63 -5.54
C ALA A 159 -16.52 -5.62 -5.80
N ALA A 160 -15.41 -5.71 -5.07
CA ALA A 160 -14.23 -4.88 -5.30
C ALA A 160 -13.62 -5.11 -6.69
N VAL A 161 -13.49 -6.38 -7.11
CA VAL A 161 -12.97 -6.72 -8.44
C VAL A 161 -13.91 -6.18 -9.53
N GLN A 162 -15.21 -6.43 -9.41
CA GLN A 162 -16.23 -6.03 -10.39
C GLN A 162 -16.35 -4.51 -10.51
N SER A 163 -16.54 -3.80 -9.40
CA SER A 163 -16.82 -2.36 -9.39
C SER A 163 -15.65 -1.51 -9.86
N LEU A 164 -14.42 -2.00 -9.71
CA LEU A 164 -13.21 -1.25 -10.04
C LEU A 164 -12.52 -1.77 -11.31
N ASP A 165 -13.13 -2.68 -12.08
CA ASP A 165 -12.45 -3.25 -13.25
C ASP A 165 -12.23 -2.24 -14.39
N ALA A 166 -13.10 -1.24 -14.52
CA ALA A 166 -12.96 -0.18 -15.51
C ALA A 166 -11.66 0.65 -15.36
N PHE A 167 -11.01 0.59 -14.20
CA PHE A 167 -9.73 1.27 -13.92
C PHE A 167 -8.51 0.42 -14.29
N ARG A 168 -8.68 -0.88 -14.54
CA ARG A 168 -7.59 -1.80 -14.84
C ARG A 168 -7.22 -1.73 -16.32
N ALA A 169 -5.94 -1.52 -16.59
CA ALA A 169 -5.39 -1.77 -17.91
C ALA A 169 -5.36 -3.28 -18.19
N PRO A 170 -5.76 -3.73 -19.38
CA PRO A 170 -5.57 -5.12 -19.80
C PRO A 170 -4.12 -5.57 -19.59
N ALA A 171 -3.94 -6.83 -19.21
CA ALA A 171 -2.61 -7.41 -19.11
C ALA A 171 -1.98 -7.51 -20.51
N ASP A 172 -0.68 -7.24 -20.61
CA ASP A 172 0.07 -7.50 -21.84
C ASP A 172 0.26 -9.02 -22.07
N GLU A 173 0.59 -9.40 -23.31
CA GLU A 173 0.78 -10.82 -23.66
C GLU A 173 1.88 -11.50 -22.84
N ALA A 174 2.93 -10.77 -22.46
CA ALA A 174 4.01 -11.33 -21.65
C ALA A 174 3.51 -11.67 -20.23
N GLU A 175 2.69 -10.82 -19.64
CA GLU A 175 2.03 -11.02 -18.35
C GLU A 175 1.01 -12.15 -18.40
N LEU A 176 0.19 -12.23 -19.45
CA LEU A 176 -0.74 -13.34 -19.68
C LEU A 176 0.00 -14.66 -19.85
N ALA A 177 1.04 -14.71 -20.68
CA ALA A 177 1.86 -15.90 -20.87
C ALA A 177 2.51 -16.35 -19.56
N ARG A 178 3.06 -15.43 -18.76
CA ARG A 178 3.61 -15.74 -17.43
C ARG A 178 2.58 -16.39 -16.51
N ARG A 179 1.33 -15.89 -16.51
CA ARG A 179 0.25 -16.41 -15.66
C ARG A 179 -0.26 -17.77 -16.14
N ARG A 180 -0.34 -17.99 -17.46
CA ARG A 180 -0.75 -19.27 -18.06
C ARG A 180 0.26 -20.39 -17.78
N ARG A 181 1.56 -20.08 -17.70
CA ARG A 181 2.61 -21.05 -17.35
C ARG A 181 2.44 -21.69 -15.95
N ALA A 182 1.58 -21.15 -15.09
CA ALA A 182 1.33 -21.69 -13.76
C ALA A 182 0.42 -22.93 -13.74
N GLY A 183 -0.04 -23.43 -14.90
CA GLY A 183 -0.92 -24.60 -14.96
C GLY A 183 -2.32 -24.30 -14.41
N LEU A 184 -2.99 -23.31 -15.00
CA LEU A 184 -4.30 -22.85 -14.52
C LEU A 184 -5.40 -23.89 -14.79
N SER A 185 -6.30 -24.07 -13.83
CA SER A 185 -7.56 -24.79 -14.07
C SER A 185 -8.42 -24.04 -15.11
N PRO A 186 -9.41 -24.70 -15.74
CA PRO A 186 -10.34 -24.00 -16.64
C PRO A 186 -11.03 -22.79 -15.99
N ALA A 187 -11.41 -22.90 -14.71
CA ALA A 187 -12.01 -21.81 -13.96
C ALA A 187 -11.04 -20.63 -13.75
N GLN A 188 -9.79 -20.92 -13.38
CA GLN A 188 -8.74 -19.90 -13.23
C GLN A 188 -8.38 -19.24 -14.57
N ALA A 189 -8.39 -20.00 -15.67
CA ALA A 189 -8.18 -19.46 -17.01
C ALA A 189 -9.31 -18.51 -17.41
N ALA A 190 -10.57 -18.83 -17.08
CA ALA A 190 -11.71 -17.95 -17.28
C ALA A 190 -11.60 -16.66 -16.44
N MET A 191 -11.16 -16.77 -15.18
CA MET A 191 -10.90 -15.61 -14.32
C MET A 191 -9.78 -14.73 -14.88
N LEU A 192 -8.69 -15.34 -15.35
CA LEU A 192 -7.60 -14.61 -16.00
C LEU A 192 -8.09 -13.88 -17.25
N ALA A 193 -8.88 -14.53 -18.10
CA ALA A 193 -9.40 -13.92 -19.33
C ALA A 193 -10.32 -12.73 -19.03
N ARG A 194 -11.24 -12.87 -18.07
CA ARG A 194 -12.23 -11.83 -17.74
C ARG A 194 -11.66 -10.70 -16.91
N TRP A 195 -10.98 -11.04 -15.81
CA TRP A 195 -10.57 -10.08 -14.77
C TRP A 195 -9.07 -9.77 -14.78
N GLY A 196 -8.31 -10.40 -15.67
CA GLY A 196 -6.86 -10.23 -15.73
C GLY A 196 -6.15 -10.81 -14.52
N TYR A 197 -6.77 -11.68 -13.71
CA TYR A 197 -6.15 -12.39 -12.59
C TYR A 197 -6.84 -13.73 -12.31
N PRO A 198 -6.08 -14.83 -12.08
CA PRO A 198 -6.68 -16.17 -11.98
C PRO A 198 -7.35 -16.47 -10.64
N TYR A 199 -6.95 -15.82 -9.55
CA TYR A 199 -7.43 -16.12 -8.19
C TYR A 199 -8.38 -15.03 -7.67
N VAL A 200 -9.48 -14.81 -8.41
CA VAL A 200 -10.59 -13.91 -8.04
C VAL A 200 -11.93 -14.67 -8.10
N MET A 201 -13.01 -14.06 -7.62
CA MET A 201 -14.35 -14.68 -7.59
C MET A 201 -14.32 -16.01 -6.80
N ALA A 202 -14.86 -17.09 -7.37
CA ALA A 202 -14.84 -18.43 -6.75
C ALA A 202 -13.43 -19.01 -6.52
N GLU A 203 -12.40 -18.50 -7.20
CA GLU A 203 -11.00 -18.93 -7.00
C GLU A 203 -10.28 -18.10 -5.93
N TRP A 204 -10.94 -17.07 -5.40
CA TRP A 204 -10.39 -16.21 -4.35
C TRP A 204 -10.40 -16.91 -3.00
N GLN A 205 -9.35 -16.69 -2.23
CA GLN A 205 -9.24 -17.14 -0.84
C GLN A 205 -8.63 -16.00 -0.05
N PHE A 206 -9.21 -15.65 1.10
CA PHE A 206 -8.56 -14.72 2.00
C PHE A 206 -7.28 -15.33 2.54
N HIS A 207 -6.19 -14.56 2.45
CA HIS A 207 -4.94 -14.92 3.06
C HIS A 207 -4.06 -13.68 3.22
N VAL A 208 -3.31 -13.64 4.32
CA VAL A 208 -2.18 -12.71 4.52
C VAL A 208 -0.90 -13.52 4.40
N THR A 209 -0.19 -13.38 3.29
CA THR A 209 1.03 -14.15 3.02
C THR A 209 2.15 -13.77 3.98
N LEU A 210 2.68 -14.75 4.72
CA LEU A 210 3.76 -14.54 5.69
C LEU A 210 5.11 -15.05 5.18
N THR A 211 5.11 -15.99 4.23
CA THR A 211 6.33 -16.62 3.71
C THR A 211 6.25 -16.84 2.19
N ARG A 212 7.39 -17.10 1.56
CA ARG A 212 7.43 -17.83 0.29
C ARG A 212 7.00 -19.28 0.48
N ARG A 213 6.93 -20.04 -0.62
CA ARG A 213 6.79 -21.49 -0.53
C ARG A 213 8.01 -22.11 0.18
N LEU A 214 7.75 -23.08 1.03
CA LEU A 214 8.69 -23.74 1.90
C LEU A 214 8.79 -25.22 1.51
N ALA A 215 10.00 -25.77 1.52
CA ALA A 215 10.16 -27.22 1.53
C ALA A 215 9.67 -27.81 2.86
N PRO A 216 9.33 -29.10 2.95
CA PRO A 216 8.80 -29.70 4.18
C PRO A 216 9.68 -29.48 5.43
N ALA A 217 11.01 -29.58 5.28
CA ALA A 217 11.95 -29.33 6.37
C ALA A 217 11.96 -27.86 6.82
N GLU A 218 11.93 -26.92 5.87
CA GLU A 218 11.83 -25.48 6.18
C GLU A 218 10.51 -25.16 6.86
N HIS A 219 9.40 -25.73 6.38
CA HIS A 219 8.08 -25.56 6.98
C HIS A 219 8.08 -26.01 8.45
N ALA A 220 8.62 -27.20 8.74
CA ALA A 220 8.73 -27.72 10.11
C ALA A 220 9.59 -26.83 11.04
N ALA A 221 10.64 -26.20 10.51
CA ALA A 221 11.51 -25.30 11.27
C ALA A 221 10.87 -23.91 11.50
N VAL A 222 10.14 -23.39 10.51
CA VAL A 222 9.60 -22.02 10.53
C VAL A 222 8.31 -21.94 11.34
N LEU A 223 7.41 -22.92 11.19
CA LEU A 223 6.07 -22.86 11.76
C LEU A 223 6.06 -22.62 13.28
N PRO A 224 6.86 -23.30 14.12
CA PRO A 224 6.87 -23.05 15.56
C PRO A 224 7.28 -21.62 15.91
N THR A 225 8.31 -21.09 15.25
CA THR A 225 8.79 -19.71 15.46
C THR A 225 7.73 -18.70 15.04
N LEU A 226 7.05 -18.96 13.92
CA LEU A 226 5.97 -18.12 13.43
C LEU A 226 4.79 -18.07 14.41
N LEU A 227 4.36 -19.24 14.90
CA LEU A 227 3.29 -19.34 15.89
C LEU A 227 3.66 -18.64 17.19
N ALA A 228 4.89 -18.80 17.67
CA ALA A 228 5.38 -18.12 18.86
C ALA A 228 5.42 -16.59 18.68
N HIS A 229 5.84 -16.10 17.50
CA HIS A 229 5.89 -14.68 17.18
C HIS A 229 4.51 -14.02 17.19
N PHE A 230 3.52 -14.67 16.57
CA PHE A 230 2.16 -14.13 16.50
C PHE A 230 1.34 -14.38 17.78
N GLY A 231 1.68 -15.40 18.55
CA GLY A 231 0.96 -15.78 19.77
C GLY A 231 -0.53 -15.97 19.53
N THR A 232 -1.35 -15.40 20.41
CA THR A 232 -2.82 -15.48 20.31
C THR A 232 -3.46 -14.36 19.49
N VAL A 233 -2.68 -13.36 19.03
CA VAL A 233 -3.19 -12.15 18.36
C VAL A 233 -4.03 -12.44 17.11
N PRO A 234 -3.66 -13.39 16.23
CA PRO A 234 -4.51 -13.75 15.10
C PRO A 234 -5.92 -14.20 15.52
N GLY A 235 -6.04 -14.85 16.68
CA GLY A 235 -7.30 -15.35 17.21
C GLY A 235 -8.26 -14.27 17.74
N THR A 236 -7.79 -13.04 17.91
CA THR A 236 -8.62 -11.92 18.37
C THR A 236 -9.69 -11.58 17.31
N PRO A 237 -10.99 -11.52 17.68
CA PRO A 237 -12.04 -11.08 16.77
C PRO A 237 -11.79 -9.67 16.23
N ARG A 238 -12.07 -9.46 14.94
CA ARG A 238 -11.87 -8.17 14.26
C ARG A 238 -13.11 -7.75 13.52
N LEU A 239 -13.26 -6.45 13.34
CA LEU A 239 -14.21 -5.89 12.37
C LEU A 239 -13.45 -5.49 11.12
N VAL A 240 -14.01 -5.79 9.96
CA VAL A 240 -13.61 -5.13 8.71
C VAL A 240 -14.35 -3.81 8.68
N THR A 241 -13.62 -2.74 8.99
CA THR A 241 -14.13 -1.36 9.10
C THR A 241 -13.65 -0.47 7.98
N GLU A 242 -12.66 -0.88 7.20
CA GLU A 242 -12.05 -0.07 6.15
C GLU A 242 -11.43 -0.89 5.02
N LEU A 243 -11.25 -0.23 3.88
CA LEU A 243 -10.50 -0.73 2.72
C LEU A 243 -9.22 0.07 2.58
N CYS A 244 -8.12 -0.60 2.27
CA CYS A 244 -6.84 0.05 2.07
C CYS A 244 -6.50 0.11 0.58
N LEU A 245 -6.34 1.31 0.04
CA LEU A 245 -5.83 1.52 -1.31
C LEU A 245 -4.31 1.57 -1.25
N PHE A 246 -3.66 0.58 -1.85
CA PHE A 246 -2.22 0.51 -1.95
C PHE A 246 -1.76 1.02 -3.31
N THR A 247 -0.58 1.63 -3.34
CA THR A 247 0.08 2.03 -4.60
C THR A 247 1.52 1.56 -4.64
N GLN A 248 1.99 1.24 -5.85
CA GLN A 248 3.39 1.01 -6.16
C GLN A 248 3.81 2.02 -7.23
N MET A 249 4.73 2.91 -6.87
CA MET A 249 5.10 4.05 -7.72
C MET A 249 5.98 3.69 -8.91
N ALA A 250 6.73 2.58 -8.83
CA ALA A 250 7.58 2.10 -9.90
C ALA A 250 7.74 0.56 -9.85
N PRO A 251 8.04 -0.09 -10.99
CA PRO A 251 8.40 -1.51 -10.99
C PRO A 251 9.50 -1.81 -9.97
N GLY A 252 9.30 -2.83 -9.14
CA GLY A 252 10.25 -3.23 -8.10
C GLY A 252 10.20 -2.41 -6.80
N ALA A 253 9.54 -1.25 -6.77
CA ALA A 253 9.31 -0.51 -5.53
C ALA A 253 8.35 -1.27 -4.60
N PRO A 254 8.38 -1.06 -3.27
CA PRO A 254 7.36 -1.62 -2.39
C PRO A 254 5.99 -1.00 -2.65
N PHE A 255 4.92 -1.77 -2.42
CA PHE A 255 3.60 -1.18 -2.23
C PHE A 255 3.53 -0.52 -0.85
N LEU A 256 2.84 0.63 -0.81
CA LEU A 256 2.54 1.38 0.39
C LEU A 256 1.04 1.66 0.45
N ILE A 257 0.51 1.77 1.68
CA ILE A 257 -0.85 2.25 1.92
C ILE A 257 -0.88 3.72 1.52
N ALA A 258 -1.68 4.04 0.50
CA ALA A 258 -1.86 5.41 0.06
C ALA A 258 -3.00 6.08 0.83
N GLU A 259 -4.07 5.32 1.11
CA GLU A 259 -5.24 5.82 1.83
C GLU A 259 -6.09 4.67 2.37
N ARG A 260 -6.73 4.90 3.52
CA ARG A 260 -7.71 4.00 4.13
C ARG A 260 -9.11 4.59 3.98
N PHE A 261 -10.07 3.78 3.56
CA PHE A 261 -11.45 4.19 3.26
C PHE A 261 -12.41 3.50 4.23
N PRO A 262 -13.03 4.23 5.16
CA PRO A 262 -13.96 3.64 6.11
C PRO A 262 -15.20 3.10 5.40
N LEU A 263 -15.62 1.91 5.81
CA LEU A 263 -16.88 1.29 5.43
C LEU A 263 -18.03 1.98 6.16
N ARG A 264 -19.01 2.48 5.41
CA ARG A 264 -20.11 3.32 5.95
C ARG A 264 -21.50 2.90 5.51
N GLY A 265 -21.62 1.78 4.79
CA GLY A 265 -22.91 1.23 4.42
C GLY A 265 -23.75 0.89 5.66
N THR A 266 -25.05 1.10 5.56
CA THR A 266 -26.06 0.84 6.60
C THR A 266 -26.77 -0.49 6.36
#